data_AF-A0AAD1A2M2-F1
#
_entry.id   AF-A0AAD1A2M2-F1
#
_cell.length_a   1.000
_cell.length_b   1.000
_cell.length_c   1.000
_cell.angle_alpha   90.00
_cell.angle_beta   90.00
_cell.angle_gamma   90.00
#
_symmetry.space_group_name_H-M   'P 1'
#
loop_
_entity.id
_entity.type
_entity.pdbx_description
1 polymer ?
#
loop_
_entity_poly.entity_id
_entity_poly.type
_entity_poly.pdbx_seq_one_letter_code
_entity_poly.pdbx_strand_id
1 'polypeptide(L)' 'MSNHSLDSFNAWIGWALGDLAALPDLPAAVYPWSRRHRVEMAMTSLRSALKRANEMGCPARKALCMRVLNWLRADMRRAA' A
#
# COMPACT_ATOMS: atom_id res chain seq x y z
N MET A 1 -22.01 1.32 11.21
CA MET A 1 -20.61 1.00 10.80
C MET A 1 -19.72 1.29 11.99
N SER A 2 -18.91 0.33 12.45
CA SER A 2 -18.05 0.50 13.63
C SER A 2 -16.87 1.44 13.31
N ASN A 3 -16.65 2.46 14.15
CA ASN A 3 -15.49 3.36 14.04
C ASN A 3 -14.16 2.60 13.92
N HIS A 4 -14.07 1.43 14.56
CA HIS A 4 -12.90 0.55 14.52
C HIS A 4 -12.47 0.12 13.10
N SER A 5 -13.41 -0.14 12.18
CA SER A 5 -13.04 -0.55 10.82
C SER A 5 -12.46 0.61 10.00
N LEU A 6 -12.92 1.84 10.27
CA LEU A 6 -12.37 3.04 9.64
C LEU A 6 -11.00 3.38 10.23
N ASP A 7 -10.83 3.29 11.54
CA ASP A 7 -9.54 3.51 12.19
C ASP A 7 -8.50 2.50 11.73
N SER A 8 -8.88 1.22 11.66
CA SER A 8 -8.03 0.16 11.11
C SER A 8 -7.67 0.43 9.66
N PHE A 9 -8.64 0.82 8.82
CA PHE A 9 -8.37 1.22 7.43
C PHE A 9 -7.34 2.35 7.35
N ASN A 10 -7.52 3.41 8.13
CA ASN A 10 -6.64 4.57 8.15
C ASN A 10 -5.22 4.20 8.61
N ALA A 11 -5.09 3.33 9.62
CA ALA A 11 -3.79 2.84 10.07
C ALA A 11 -3.05 2.07 8.97
N TRP A 12 -3.72 1.15 8.27
CA TRP A 12 -3.13 0.42 7.15
C TRP A 12 -2.73 1.33 5.98
N ILE A 13 -3.53 2.35 5.68
CA ILE A 13 -3.16 3.38 4.69
C ILE A 13 -1.95 4.18 5.16
N GLY A 14 -1.89 4.57 6.43
CA GLY A 14 -0.76 5.28 7.01
C GLY A 14 0.56 4.51 6.89
N TRP A 15 0.55 3.20 7.20
CA TRP A 15 1.73 2.35 7.03
C TRP A 15 2.14 2.20 5.56
N ALA A 16 1.17 2.01 4.65
CA ALA A 16 1.47 1.98 3.22
C ALA A 16 2.12 3.27 2.73
N LEU A 17 1.63 4.43 3.18
CA LEU A 17 2.22 5.72 2.84
C LEU A 17 3.63 5.87 3.41
N GLY A 18 3.87 5.42 4.64
CA GLY A 18 5.21 5.43 5.26
C GLY A 18 6.23 4.62 4.47
N ASP A 19 5.87 3.42 4.04
CA ASP A 19 6.75 2.58 3.22
C ASP A 19 7.03 3.19 1.83
N LEU A 20 6.03 3.85 1.22
CA LEU A 20 6.19 4.51 -0.07
C LEU A 20 7.00 5.80 0.03
N ALA A 21 6.83 6.57 1.11
CA ALA A 21 7.57 7.81 1.34
C ALA A 21 9.07 7.56 1.57
N ALA A 22 9.44 6.38 2.09
CA ALA A 22 10.83 5.99 2.29
C ALA A 22 11.56 5.50 1.02
N LEU A 23 10.86 5.41 -0.13
CA LEU A 23 11.46 4.94 -1.39
C LEU A 23 12.55 5.85 -1.96
N PRO A 24 12.40 7.20 -1.97
CA PRO A 24 13.41 8.11 -2.55
C PRO A 24 14.72 8.16 -1.76
N ASP A 25 14.67 7.88 -0.46
CA ASP A 25 15.82 7.98 0.45
C ASP A 25 16.77 6.77 0.37
N LEU A 26 16.37 5.71 -0.34
CA LEU A 26 17.15 4.49 -0.49
C LEU A 26 17.92 4.52 -1.81
N PRO A 27 19.26 4.70 -1.80
CA PRO A 27 20.04 4.67 -3.02
C PRO A 27 19.90 3.29 -3.69
N ALA A 28 19.19 3.25 -4.82
CA ALA A 28 18.87 2.03 -5.55
C ALA A 28 20.14 1.25 -5.98
N ALA A 29 21.25 1.97 -6.19
CA ALA A 29 22.55 1.39 -6.51
C ALA A 29 23.18 0.61 -5.35
N VAL A 30 22.84 0.95 -4.11
CA VAL A 30 23.41 0.32 -2.91
C VAL A 30 22.50 -0.77 -2.38
N TYR A 31 21.17 -0.57 -2.47
CA TYR A 31 20.20 -1.53 -1.94
C TYR A 31 18.99 -1.73 -2.88
N PRO A 32 19.14 -2.43 -4.02
CA PRO A 32 18.00 -2.70 -4.91
C PRO A 32 16.88 -3.49 -4.21
N TRP A 33 17.27 -4.34 -3.25
CA TRP A 33 16.39 -5.18 -2.47
C TRP A 33 15.54 -4.36 -1.48
N SER A 34 16.03 -3.20 -1.03
CA SER A 34 15.29 -2.36 -0.08
C SER A 34 14.09 -1.70 -0.76
N ARG A 35 14.24 -1.24 -2.02
CA ARG A 35 13.12 -0.70 -2.81
C ARG A 35 12.04 -1.75 -3.04
N ARG A 36 12.43 -2.95 -3.51
CA ARG A 36 11.48 -4.04 -3.75
C ARG A 36 10.76 -4.43 -2.46
N HIS A 37 11.50 -4.62 -1.38
CA HIS A 37 10.95 -4.98 -0.08
C HIS A 37 9.94 -3.93 0.44
N ARG A 38 10.27 -2.63 0.33
CA ARG A 38 9.35 -1.54 0.71
C ARG A 38 8.08 -1.54 -0.11
N VAL A 39 8.15 -1.79 -1.42
CA VAL A 39 6.94 -1.93 -2.24
C VAL A 39 6.12 -3.14 -1.83
N GLU A 40 6.74 -4.28 -1.55
CA GLU A 40 6.05 -5.49 -1.05
C GLU A 40 5.35 -5.23 0.29
N MET A 41 5.99 -4.47 1.19
CA MET A 41 5.39 -4.03 2.45
C MET A 41 4.19 -3.09 2.24
N ALA A 42 4.34 -2.06 1.41
CA ALA A 42 3.25 -1.16 1.04
C ALA A 42 2.06 -1.92 0.44
N MET A 43 2.32 -2.89 -0.45
CA MET A 43 1.28 -3.75 -1.03
C MET A 43 0.59 -4.64 -0.01
N THR A 44 1.30 -5.10 1.02
CA THR A 44 0.71 -5.89 2.12
C THR A 44 -0.24 -5.02 2.94
N SER A 45 0.20 -3.83 3.34
CA SER A 45 -0.63 -2.85 4.03
C SER A 45 -1.88 -2.45 3.22
N LEU A 46 -1.73 -2.23 1.91
CA LEU A 46 -2.87 -1.91 1.02
C LEU A 46 -3.87 -3.06 0.88
N ARG A 47 -3.44 -4.32 0.94
CA ARG A 47 -4.36 -5.49 0.96
C ARG A 47 -5.16 -5.55 2.26
N SER A 48 -4.52 -5.24 3.40
CA SER A 48 -5.22 -5.12 4.68
C SER A 48 -6.22 -3.96 4.67
N ALA A 49 -5.84 -2.80 4.13
CA ALA A 49 -6.76 -1.68 3.93
C ALA A 49 -7.94 -2.05 3.02
N LEU A 50 -7.69 -2.75 1.91
CA LEU A 50 -8.73 -3.24 1.01
C LEU A 50 -9.72 -4.16 1.71
N LYS A 51 -9.24 -5.07 2.57
CA LYS A 51 -10.11 -5.93 3.38
C LYS A 51 -11.06 -5.10 4.24
N ARG A 52 -10.54 -4.08 4.96
CA ARG A 52 -11.37 -3.17 5.78
C ARG A 52 -12.34 -2.35 4.93
N ALA A 53 -11.92 -1.89 3.74
CA ALA A 53 -12.79 -1.17 2.82
C ALA A 53 -13.98 -2.03 2.34
N ASN A 54 -13.76 -3.33 2.09
CA ASN A 54 -14.82 -4.28 1.77
C ASN A 54 -15.75 -4.53 2.96
N GLU A 55 -15.21 -4.73 4.17
CA GLU A 55 -16.01 -4.90 5.40
C GLU A 55 -16.90 -3.68 5.70
N MET A 56 -16.41 -2.47 5.39
CA MET A 56 -17.18 -1.23 5.49
C MET A 56 -18.19 -1.04 4.35
N GLY A 57 -18.15 -1.86 3.29
CA GLY A 57 -18.99 -1.66 2.11
C GLY A 57 -18.74 -0.33 1.40
N CYS A 58 -17.52 0.22 1.44
CA CYS A 58 -17.20 1.54 0.89
C CYS A 58 -16.53 1.44 -0.50
N PRO A 59 -17.24 1.71 -1.61
CA PRO A 59 -16.71 1.50 -2.96
C PRO A 59 -15.54 2.43 -3.28
N ALA A 60 -15.57 3.68 -2.80
CA ALA A 60 -14.50 4.65 -3.03
C ALA A 60 -13.16 4.20 -2.41
N ARG A 61 -13.18 3.74 -1.15
CA ARG A 61 -11.98 3.21 -0.47
C ARG A 61 -11.46 1.94 -1.13
N LYS A 62 -12.37 1.06 -1.56
CA LYS A 62 -12.01 -0.15 -2.32
C LYS A 62 -11.30 0.20 -3.63
N ALA A 63 -11.86 1.13 -4.40
CA ALA A 63 -11.30 1.58 -5.67
C ALA A 63 -9.93 2.22 -5.49
N LEU A 64 -9.74 3.02 -4.44
CA LEU A 64 -8.44 3.59 -4.08
C LEU A 64 -7.39 2.50 -3.87
N CYS A 65 -7.63 1.54 -2.96
CA CYS A 65 -6.68 0.47 -2.69
C CYS A 65 -6.34 -0.34 -3.94
N MET A 66 -7.35 -0.68 -4.75
CA MET A 66 -7.15 -1.42 -6.00
C MET A 66 -6.32 -0.64 -7.03
N ARG A 67 -6.59 0.66 -7.18
CA ARG A 67 -5.82 1.52 -8.10
C ARG A 67 -4.34 1.58 -7.70
N VAL A 68 -4.05 1.78 -6.42
CA VAL A 68 -2.66 1.84 -5.93
C VAL A 68 -1.97 0.47 -6.05
N LEU A 69 -2.65 -0.62 -5.67
CA LEU A 69 -2.09 -1.97 -5.84
C LEU A 69 -1.74 -2.30 -7.30
N ASN A 70 -2.60 -1.91 -8.24
CA ASN A 70 -2.36 -2.11 -9.66
C ASN A 70 -1.20 -1.26 -10.17
N TRP A 71 -1.10 -0.01 -9.70
CA TRP A 71 0.03 0.86 -10.02
C TRP A 71 1.35 0.28 -9.52
N LEU A 72 1.43 -0.16 -8.26
CA LEU A 72 2.64 -0.79 -7.69
C LEU A 72 3.05 -2.07 -8.42
N ARG A 73 2.08 -2.91 -8.83
CA ARG A 73 2.36 -4.10 -9.65
C ARG A 73 2.90 -3.75 -11.03
N ALA A 74 2.42 -2.67 -11.64
CA ALA A 74 2.92 -2.20 -12.93
C ALA A 74 4.32 -1.60 -12.79
N ASP A 75 4.57 -0.86 -11.71
CA ASP A 75 5.88 -0.31 -11.37
C ASP A 75 6.93 -1.42 -11.18
N MET A 76 6.65 -2.43 -10.34
CA MET A 76 7.56 -3.55 -10.12
C MET A 76 7.86 -4.36 -11.40
N ARG A 77 6.88 -4.48 -12.30
CA ARG A 77 7.08 -5.16 -13.60
C ARG A 77 7.98 -4.37 -14.55
N ARG A 78 7.99 -3.04 -14.46
CA ARG A 78 8.86 -2.18 -15.28
C ARG A 78 10.28 -2.10 -14.74
N ALA A 79 10.47 -2.41 -13.46
CA ALA A 79 11.75 -2.37 -12.78
C ALA A 79 12.51 -3.72 -12.78
N ALA A 80 11.88 -4.78 -13.31
CA ALA A 80 12.47 -6.12 -13.46
C ALA A 80 12.97 -6.32 -14.89
#